data_AF-A0A2N1MI91-F1
#
_entry.id   AF-A0A2N1MI91-F1
#
_cell.length_a   1.000
_cell.length_b   1.000
_cell.length_c   1.000
_cell.angle_alpha   90.00
_cell.angle_beta   90.00
_cell.angle_gamma   90.00
#
_symmetry.space_group_name_H-M   'P 1'
#
loop_
_entity.id
_entity.type
_entity.pdbx_description
1 polymer ?
#
loop_
_entity_poly.entity_id
_entity_poly.type
_entity_poly.pdbx_seq_one_letter_code
_entity_poly.pdbx_strand_id
1 'polypeptide(L)'
;MSRLSAGKSTLGNLLLAQPYDNGPFQVSADMESVTQECGTAKISIDGVIYNIIDTPGIFDTQLVTDKILEEIAKTIKKCKYGIKAILFVL
;
A
#
# COMPACT_ATOMS: atom_id res chain seq x y z
N MET A 1 5.95 -1.67 -0.31
CA MET A 1 6.82 -0.53 0.10
C MET A 1 7.57 -0.01 -1.12
N SER A 2 7.85 1.29 -1.20
CA SER A 2 8.65 1.90 -2.27
C SER A 2 9.21 3.25 -1.79
N ARG A 3 10.22 3.78 -2.50
CA ARG A 3 10.79 5.11 -2.18
C ARG A 3 9.91 6.27 -2.65
N LEU A 4 9.46 6.25 -3.90
CA LEU A 4 8.47 7.17 -4.49
C LEU A 4 7.11 6.47 -4.69
N SER A 5 6.08 7.11 -5.23
CA SER A 5 4.81 6.47 -5.63
C SER A 5 4.97 5.53 -6.84
N ALA A 6 5.81 4.50 -6.72
CA ALA A 6 6.21 3.59 -7.81
C ALA A 6 5.15 2.51 -8.14
N GLY A 7 3.88 2.86 -8.38
CA GLY A 7 2.87 1.90 -8.85
C GLY A 7 2.49 0.79 -7.85
N LYS A 8 2.71 1.00 -6.55
CA LYS A 8 2.31 0.05 -5.48
C LYS A 8 0.82 -0.30 -5.52
N SER A 9 -0.03 0.73 -5.62
CA SER A 9 -1.49 0.60 -5.67
C SER A 9 -1.94 -0.22 -6.87
N THR A 10 -1.31 0.03 -8.02
CA THR A 10 -1.50 -0.74 -9.27
C THR A 10 -1.16 -2.21 -9.08
N LEU A 11 0.01 -2.51 -8.52
CA LEU A 11 0.40 -3.90 -8.20
C LEU A 11 -0.57 -4.53 -7.21
N GLY A 12 -1.03 -3.79 -6.20
CA GLY A 12 -2.03 -4.24 -5.25
C GLY A 12 -3.35 -4.65 -5.92
N ASN A 13 -3.87 -3.82 -6.83
CA ASN A 13 -5.09 -4.12 -7.58
C ASN A 13 -4.90 -5.34 -8.50
N LEU A 14 -3.73 -5.46 -9.14
CA LEU A 14 -3.39 -6.60 -9.97
C LEU A 14 -3.35 -7.91 -9.16
N LEU A 15 -2.74 -7.89 -7.96
CA LEU A 15 -2.72 -9.05 -7.06
C LEU A 15 -4.12 -9.48 -6.63
N LEU A 16 -5.05 -8.54 -6.50
CA LEU A 16 -6.46 -8.82 -6.18
C LEU A 16 -7.27 -9.30 -7.38
N ALA A 17 -6.64 -9.45 -8.57
CA ALA A 17 -7.30 -9.73 -9.84
C ALA A 17 -8.45 -8.75 -10.16
N GLN A 18 -8.32 -7.48 -9.74
CA GLN A 18 -9.29 -6.42 -10.00
C GLN A 18 -8.82 -5.52 -11.16
N PRO A 19 -9.74 -4.94 -11.96
CA PRO A 19 -9.40 -3.99 -13.01
C PRO A 19 -8.65 -2.75 -12.48
N TYR A 20 -7.81 -2.15 -13.33
CA TYR A 20 -6.95 -1.00 -13.01
C TYR A 20 -7.70 0.21 -12.43
N ASP A 21 -8.96 0.38 -12.81
CA ASP A 21 -9.82 1.54 -12.61
C ASP A 21 -10.97 1.30 -11.59
N ASN A 22 -11.16 0.06 -11.13
CA ASN A 22 -12.21 -0.30 -10.16
C ASN A 22 -11.68 -1.08 -8.94
N GLY A 23 -10.35 -1.13 -8.77
CA GLY A 23 -9.72 -1.78 -7.64
C GLY A 23 -9.85 -0.97 -6.33
N PRO A 24 -9.71 -1.62 -5.16
CA PRO A 24 -9.85 -0.98 -3.86
C PRO A 24 -8.70 -0.01 -3.53
N PHE A 25 -7.61 -0.01 -4.29
CA PHE A 25 -6.54 0.96 -4.17
C PHE A 25 -6.64 2.00 -5.28
N GLN A 26 -6.68 3.28 -4.90
CA GLN A 26 -6.71 4.36 -5.87
C GLN A 26 -5.39 4.41 -6.64
N VAL A 27 -5.48 4.43 -7.96
CA VAL A 27 -4.35 4.55 -8.89
C VAL A 27 -4.45 5.90 -9.57
N SER A 28 -3.31 6.55 -9.78
CA SER A 28 -3.20 7.78 -10.57
C SER A 28 -1.89 7.75 -11.36
N ALA A 29 -1.92 8.37 -12.54
CA ALA A 29 -0.75 8.55 -13.38
C ALA A 29 0.09 9.78 -12.97
N ASP A 30 -0.45 10.64 -12.11
CA ASP A 30 0.20 11.87 -11.69
C ASP A 30 1.30 11.57 -10.65
N MET A 31 2.50 12.11 -10.87
CA MET A 31 3.60 11.99 -9.91
C MET A 31 3.28 12.67 -8.56
N GLU A 32 2.39 13.67 -8.56
CA GLU A 32 2.03 14.46 -7.38
C GLU A 32 0.90 13.87 -6.54
N SER A 33 0.06 12.98 -7.10
CA SER A 33 -0.98 12.31 -6.32
C SER A 33 -0.35 11.15 -5.55
N VAL A 34 0.39 11.49 -4.51
CA VAL A 34 0.92 10.54 -3.55
C VAL A 34 -0.28 9.94 -2.81
N THR A 35 -0.36 8.61 -2.72
CA THR A 35 -1.27 7.93 -1.80
C THR A 35 -0.92 8.39 -0.38
N GLN A 36 -1.71 9.31 0.18
CA GLN A 36 -1.46 9.93 1.49
C GLN A 36 -1.95 9.07 2.66
N GLU A 37 -2.65 7.97 2.38
CA GLU A 37 -3.32 7.12 3.36
C GLU A 37 -3.12 5.64 3.03
N CYS A 38 -2.99 4.80 4.06
CA CYS A 38 -2.81 3.37 3.86
C CYS A 38 -4.12 2.68 3.43
N GLY A 39 -4.17 2.21 2.18
CA GLY A 39 -5.23 1.33 1.69
C GLY A 39 -5.13 -0.08 2.30
N THR A 40 -6.27 -0.77 2.45
CA THR A 40 -6.27 -2.18 2.85
C THR A 40 -7.35 -2.97 2.14
N ALA A 41 -6.98 -4.13 1.63
CA ALA A 41 -7.88 -5.07 0.98
C ALA A 41 -7.57 -6.50 1.40
N LYS A 42 -8.56 -7.40 1.25
CA LYS A 42 -8.39 -8.82 1.54
C LYS A 42 -8.12 -9.58 0.25
N ILE A 43 -7.19 -10.53 0.31
CA ILE A 43 -6.93 -11.51 -0.75
C ILE A 43 -7.04 -12.92 -0.18
N SER A 44 -7.53 -13.87 -0.97
CA SER A 44 -7.49 -15.30 -0.64
C SER A 44 -6.39 -15.97 -1.45
N ILE A 45 -5.46 -16.65 -0.77
CA ILE A 45 -4.40 -17.46 -1.40
C ILE A 45 -4.51 -18.84 -0.77
N ASP A 46 -4.74 -19.87 -1.59
CA ASP A 46 -4.91 -21.26 -1.15
C ASP A 46 -5.94 -21.42 -0.01
N GLY A 47 -7.03 -20.63 -0.06
CA GLY A 47 -8.10 -20.64 0.94
C GLY A 47 -7.79 -19.89 2.23
N VAL A 48 -6.58 -19.32 2.38
CA VAL A 48 -6.19 -18.48 3.52
C VAL A 48 -6.39 -17.01 3.16
N ILE A 49 -7.05 -16.27 4.06
CA ILE A 49 -7.28 -14.83 3.88
C ILE A 49 -6.08 -14.05 4.40
N TYR A 50 -5.54 -13.20 3.54
CA TYR A 50 -4.48 -12.25 3.86
C TYR A 50 -4.97 -10.82 3.68
N ASN A 51 -4.36 -9.88 4.41
CA ASN A 51 -4.53 -8.46 4.15
C ASN A 51 -3.40 -7.98 3.25
N ILE A 52 -3.74 -7.36 2.12
CA ILE A 52 -2.82 -6.52 1.35
C ILE A 52 -2.96 -5.11 1.91
N ILE A 53 -1.82 -4.55 2.32
CA ILE A 53 -1.74 -3.18 2.85
C ILE A 53 -0.93 -2.37 1.84
N ASP A 54 -1.59 -1.45 1.16
CA ASP A 54 -0.92 -0.42 0.39
C ASP A 54 -0.49 0.69 1.34
N THR A 55 0.72 1.19 1.16
CA THR A 55 1.37 2.14 2.07
C THR A 55 1.72 3.39 1.27
N PRO A 56 1.67 4.58 1.87
CA PRO A 56 2.28 5.77 1.28
C PRO A 56 3.74 5.53 0.86
N GLY A 57 4.26 6.33 -0.07
CA GLY A 57 5.71 6.35 -0.33
C GLY A 57 6.44 6.77 0.95
N ILE A 58 7.28 5.91 1.51
CA ILE A 58 7.83 6.12 2.86
C ILE A 58 9.21 6.81 2.86
N PHE A 59 9.85 6.96 1.69
CA PHE A 59 11.24 7.43 1.60
C PHE A 59 11.44 8.67 0.71
N ASP A 60 10.44 9.55 0.64
CA ASP A 60 10.74 10.91 0.18
C ASP A 60 11.33 11.70 1.36
N THR A 61 12.66 11.68 1.43
CA THR A 61 13.50 12.08 2.57
C THR A 61 13.47 13.58 2.92
N GLN A 62 12.52 14.36 2.39
CA GLN A 62 12.38 15.79 2.70
C GLN A 62 11.17 16.16 3.57
N LEU A 63 10.22 15.23 3.79
CA LEU A 63 8.99 15.52 4.54
C LEU A 63 8.51 14.30 5.37
N VAL A 64 9.32 13.80 6.29
CA VAL A 64 8.75 12.95 7.37
C VAL A 64 7.89 13.87 8.24
N THR A 65 6.58 13.83 8.02
CA THR A 65 5.58 14.60 8.76
C THR A 65 4.90 13.71 9.80
N ASP A 66 4.24 14.31 10.79
CA ASP A 66 3.41 13.59 11.76
C ASP A 66 2.36 12.70 11.08
N LYS A 67 1.86 13.12 9.92
CA LYS A 67 0.91 12.34 9.11
C LYS A 67 1.52 11.02 8.60
N ILE A 68 2.78 11.04 8.13
CA ILE A 68 3.45 9.82 7.68
C ILE A 68 3.73 8.88 8.86
N LEU A 69 4.13 9.42 10.02
CA LEU A 69 4.32 8.61 11.23
C LEU A 69 3.01 7.98 11.71
N GLU A 70 1.89 8.70 11.62
CA GLU A 70 0.56 8.18 11.92
C GLU A 70 0.18 7.02 10.98
N GLU A 71 0.44 7.15 9.68
CA GLU A 71 0.18 6.10 8.69
C GLU A 71 1.06 4.86 8.88
N ILE A 72 2.33 5.05 9.27
CA ILE A 72 3.20 3.94 9.69
C ILE A 72 2.61 3.24 10.91
N ALA A 73 2.17 3.99 11.92
CA ALA A 73 1.55 3.41 13.12
C ALA A 73 0.24 2.66 12.79
N LYS A 74 -0.59 3.18 11.87
CA LYS A 74 -1.78 2.48 11.37
C LYS A 74 -1.42 1.18 10.65
N THR A 75 -0.38 1.20 9.83
CA THR A 75 0.13 0.00 9.14
C THR A 75 0.57 -1.06 10.15
N ILE A 76 1.35 -0.67 11.17
CA ILE A 76 1.79 -1.59 12.23
C ILE A 76 0.58 -2.21 12.96
N LYS A 77 -0.44 -1.40 13.30
CA LYS A 77 -1.68 -1.90 13.92
C LYS A 77 -2.41 -2.92 13.04
N LYS A 78 -2.44 -2.71 11.72
CA LYS A 78 -3.04 -3.65 10.74
C LYS A 78 -2.26 -4.97 10.64
N CYS A 79 -0.98 -4.97 11.00
CA CYS A 79 -0.11 -6.14 11.03
C CYS A 79 -0.14 -6.93 12.35
N LYS A 80 -1.25 -6.88 13.11
CA LYS A 80 -1.40 -7.53 14.44
C LYS A 80 -0.98 -9.00 14.48
N TYR A 81 -1.20 -9.74 13.38
CA TYR A 81 -0.89 -11.18 13.28
C TYR A 81 0.45 -11.46 12.60
N GLY A 82 1.30 -10.45 12.48
CA GLY A 82 2.60 -10.50 11.82
C GLY A 82 2.53 -10.23 10.31
N ILE A 83 3.70 -9.94 9.74
CA ILE A 83 3.89 -9.72 8.30
C ILE A 83 4.36 -11.03 7.68
N LYS A 84 3.67 -11.49 6.62
CA LYS A 84 4.06 -12.71 5.89
C LYS A 84 5.04 -12.44 4.76
N ALA A 85 4.91 -11.30 4.10
CA ALA A 85 5.79 -10.85 3.03
C ALA A 85 5.82 -9.32 2.95
N ILE A 86 6.92 -8.76 2.47
CA ILE A 86 7.06 -7.34 2.14
C ILE A 86 7.46 -7.28 0.66
N LEU A 87 6.60 -6.69 -0.16
CA LEU A 87 6.91 -6.42 -1.57
C LEU A 87 7.52 -5.02 -1.67
N PHE A 88 8.74 -4.95 -2.21
CA PHE A 88 9.37 -3.69 -2.54
C PHE A 88 9.19 -3.40 -4.02
N VAL A 89 8.61 -2.24 -4.35
CA VAL A 89 8.35 -1.81 -5.73
C VAL A 89 9.31 -0.68 -6.07
N LEU A 90 10.02 -0.82 -7.19
CA LEU A 90 11.09 0.07 -7.65
C LEU A 90 10.55 1.15 -8.59
#